data_AF-A0A9D3NXI1-F1
#
_entry.id   AF-A0A9D3NXI1-F1
#
_cell.length_a   1.000
_cell.length_b   1.000
_cell.length_c   1.000
_cell.angle_alpha   90.00
_cell.angle_beta   90.00
_cell.angle_gamma   90.00
#
_symmetry.space_group_name_H-M   'P 1'
#
loop_
_entity.id
_entity.type
_entity.pdbx_description
1 polymer ?
#
loop_
_entity_poly.entity_id
_entity_poly.type
_entity_poly.pdbx_seq_one_letter_code
_entity_poly.pdbx_strand_id
1 'polypeptide(L)'
;MESRVRNICSFLGLLVILLRHSVEAQANGDCPADGRTWVPFGQSCYHFVHGEEDVAKRYTIEEAKNMCRGFALLIVNTTSVNNFVVQYSPEVWKNNVNIWLGLYYDTDDDQYKWFDDSVVSFKNWVEGGSPDWDIPLMDKCVVLHSTTGKWENVSCTKDTENGVVCEAAQKPVVIGKKNGSPLLSALVILSVIAILGVSAVVWFFHQRSNSGTALLPSFEYHPPFRAPSADQTCLVEAEELEETS
;
A
#
# COMPACT_ATOMS: atom_id res chain seq x y z
N MET A 1 -41.34 16.71 -6.72
CA MET A 1 -41.09 15.75 -5.62
C MET A 1 -40.30 14.52 -6.10
N GLU A 2 -40.54 14.03 -7.32
CA GLU A 2 -39.83 12.89 -7.94
C GLU A 2 -38.32 13.05 -8.14
N SER A 3 -37.81 14.25 -8.46
CA SER A 3 -36.36 14.44 -8.69
C SER A 3 -35.52 14.29 -7.42
N ARG A 4 -36.09 14.60 -6.24
CA ARG A 4 -35.42 14.40 -4.94
C ARG A 4 -35.34 12.91 -4.59
N VAL A 5 -36.39 12.14 -4.86
CA VAL A 5 -36.43 10.69 -4.57
C VAL A 5 -35.46 9.92 -5.47
N ARG A 6 -35.37 10.28 -6.76
CA ARG A 6 -34.43 9.67 -7.71
C ARG A 6 -32.96 9.93 -7.36
N ASN A 7 -32.65 11.13 -6.88
CA ASN A 7 -31.30 11.44 -6.38
C ASN A 7 -30.99 10.69 -5.08
N ILE A 8 -31.94 10.57 -4.15
CA ILE A 8 -31.75 9.83 -2.89
C ILE A 8 -31.51 8.33 -3.14
N CYS A 9 -32.22 7.69 -4.07
CA CYS A 9 -31.97 6.30 -4.47
C CYS A 9 -30.58 6.12 -5.12
N SER A 10 -30.12 7.08 -5.92
CA SER A 10 -28.80 7.05 -6.54
C SER A 10 -27.68 7.20 -5.50
N PHE A 11 -27.85 8.08 -4.51
CA PHE A 11 -26.90 8.24 -3.41
C PHE A 11 -26.88 7.04 -2.46
N LEU A 12 -28.04 6.43 -2.16
CA LEU A 12 -28.11 5.19 -1.39
C LEU A 12 -27.48 4.01 -2.13
N GLY A 13 -27.67 3.90 -3.45
CA GLY A 13 -27.01 2.90 -4.29
C GLY A 13 -25.49 3.08 -4.30
N LEU A 14 -25.00 4.32 -4.47
CA LEU A 14 -23.57 4.62 -4.43
C LEU A 14 -22.98 4.36 -3.03
N LEU A 15 -23.70 4.71 -1.96
CA LEU A 15 -23.30 4.44 -0.58
C LEU A 15 -23.23 2.94 -0.30
N VAL A 16 -24.20 2.15 -0.76
CA VAL A 16 -24.16 0.67 -0.61
C VAL A 16 -23.04 0.05 -1.45
N ILE A 17 -22.73 0.60 -2.62
CA ILE A 17 -21.60 0.15 -3.44
C ILE A 17 -20.26 0.51 -2.78
N LEU A 18 -20.12 1.71 -2.23
CA LEU A 18 -18.94 2.14 -1.47
C LEU A 18 -18.80 1.33 -0.17
N LEU A 19 -19.90 1.01 0.50
CA LEU A 19 -19.93 0.12 1.67
C LEU A 19 -19.59 -1.33 1.30
N ARG A 20 -19.99 -1.83 0.12
CA ARG A 20 -19.58 -3.15 -0.38
C ARG A 20 -18.10 -3.20 -0.79
N HIS A 21 -17.57 -2.15 -1.42
CA HIS A 21 -16.14 -2.06 -1.76
C HIS A 21 -15.25 -1.91 -0.52
N SER A 22 -15.79 -1.45 0.62
CA SER A 22 -15.06 -1.42 1.89
C SER A 22 -15.01 -2.77 2.64
N VAL A 23 -15.71 -3.81 2.17
CA VAL A 23 -15.85 -5.10 2.87
C VAL A 23 -14.95 -6.21 2.30
N GLU A 24 -14.09 -5.89 1.34
CA GLU A 24 -12.93 -6.73 0.97
C GLU A 24 -11.65 -6.21 1.63
N ALA A 25 -11.74 -5.88 2.92
CA ALA A 25 -10.55 -5.93 3.76
C ALA A 25 -10.20 -7.41 3.93
N GLN A 26 -9.30 -7.91 3.09
CA GLN A 26 -8.54 -9.12 3.38
C GLN A 26 -8.09 -8.98 4.84
N ALA A 27 -8.66 -9.79 5.73
CA ALA A 27 -8.29 -9.77 7.14
C ALA A 27 -6.89 -10.37 7.28
N ASN A 28 -5.88 -9.59 6.89
CA ASN A 28 -4.48 -9.92 7.11
C ASN A 28 -4.31 -10.02 8.62
N GLY A 29 -3.92 -11.20 9.07
CA GLY A 29 -3.60 -11.46 10.46
C GLY A 29 -2.37 -10.68 10.92
N ASP A 30 -2.19 -10.60 12.24
CA ASP A 30 -1.05 -9.90 12.82
C ASP A 30 0.20 -10.79 12.79
N CYS A 31 1.34 -10.18 12.44
CA CYS A 31 2.64 -10.82 12.57
C CYS A 31 3.12 -10.88 14.02
N PRO A 32 4.05 -11.80 14.37
CA PRO A 32 4.60 -11.87 15.72
C PRO A 32 5.24 -10.53 16.15
N ALA A 33 4.99 -10.13 17.40
CA ALA A 33 5.58 -8.94 18.02
C ALA A 33 6.67 -9.34 19.03
N ASP A 34 7.69 -10.05 18.56
CA ASP A 34 8.78 -10.64 19.36
C ASP A 34 10.09 -9.83 19.28
N GLY A 35 10.02 -8.60 18.75
CA GLY A 35 11.17 -7.72 18.54
C GLY A 35 11.86 -7.88 17.19
N ARG A 36 11.45 -8.87 16.37
CA ARG A 36 11.89 -9.01 14.98
C ARG A 36 11.05 -8.14 14.06
N THR A 37 11.65 -7.70 12.96
CA THR A 37 10.93 -7.02 11.88
C THR A 37 10.34 -8.05 10.92
N TRP A 38 9.03 -8.26 11.01
CA TRP A 38 8.29 -9.19 10.15
C TRP A 38 7.64 -8.47 8.97
N VAL A 39 7.72 -9.09 7.80
CA VAL A 39 7.12 -8.61 6.55
C VAL A 39 5.89 -9.47 6.24
N PRO A 40 4.67 -8.92 6.30
CA PRO A 40 3.48 -9.69 5.97
C PRO A 40 3.38 -9.92 4.46
N PHE A 41 3.12 -11.16 4.05
CA PHE A 41 2.82 -11.50 2.67
C PHE A 41 1.85 -12.69 2.61
N GLY A 42 0.71 -12.52 1.93
CA GLY A 42 -0.34 -13.53 1.91
C GLY A 42 -0.93 -13.79 3.31
N GLN A 43 -0.82 -15.04 3.79
CA GLN A 43 -1.27 -15.48 5.12
C GLN A 43 -0.10 -15.79 6.07
N SER A 44 1.13 -15.45 5.66
CA SER A 44 2.35 -15.66 6.44
C SER A 44 3.08 -14.33 6.68
N CYS A 45 4.04 -14.38 7.58
CA CYS A 45 4.95 -13.32 7.94
C CYS A 45 6.37 -13.82 7.75
N TYR A 46 7.23 -12.98 7.18
CA TYR A 46 8.59 -13.35 6.82
C TYR A 46 9.59 -12.45 7.53
N HIS A 47 10.55 -13.03 8.24
CA HIS A 47 11.64 -12.31 8.86
C HIS A 47 12.95 -12.64 8.13
N PHE A 48 13.47 -11.67 7.41
CA PHE A 48 14.75 -11.77 6.72
C PHE A 48 15.85 -11.47 7.72
N VAL A 49 16.67 -12.47 8.05
CA VAL A 49 17.74 -12.31 9.04
C VAL A 49 18.85 -11.48 8.40
N HIS A 50 19.16 -10.35 9.02
CA HIS A 50 20.27 -9.50 8.63
C HIS A 50 21.05 -9.05 9.86
N GLY A 51 22.37 -8.90 9.69
CA GLY A 51 23.24 -8.32 10.72
C GLY A 51 23.43 -6.82 10.51
N GLU A 52 23.96 -6.13 11.52
CA GLU A 52 24.41 -4.73 11.41
C GLU A 52 25.79 -4.61 10.73
N GLU A 53 26.49 -5.73 10.52
CA GLU A 53 27.87 -5.77 10.03
C GLU A 53 27.94 -5.69 8.50
N ASP A 54 28.95 -4.97 7.98
CA ASP A 54 29.23 -4.84 6.54
C ASP A 54 29.78 -6.13 5.88
N VAL A 55 29.98 -7.20 6.66
CA VAL A 55 30.46 -8.50 6.18
C VAL A 55 29.31 -9.51 6.17
N ALA A 56 29.04 -10.11 5.01
CA ALA A 56 28.06 -11.18 4.90
C ALA A 56 28.52 -12.42 5.67
N LYS A 57 27.86 -12.71 6.80
CA LYS A 57 28.03 -13.95 7.55
C LYS A 57 27.44 -15.12 6.74
N ARG A 58 28.06 -16.29 6.85
CA ARG A 58 27.56 -17.54 6.30
C ARG A 58 27.20 -18.46 7.45
N TYR A 59 26.18 -19.28 7.25
CA TYR A 59 25.57 -20.11 8.28
C TYR A 59 25.36 -21.53 7.78
N THR A 60 25.53 -22.52 8.64
CA THR A 60 25.06 -23.89 8.34
C THR A 60 23.53 -23.94 8.36
N ILE A 61 22.95 -25.01 7.84
CA ILE A 61 21.50 -25.22 7.89
C ILE A 61 20.99 -25.34 9.34
N GLU A 62 21.77 -25.92 10.26
CA GLU A 62 21.42 -26.01 11.69
C GLU A 62 21.40 -24.63 12.35
N GLU A 63 22.35 -23.76 12.01
CA GLU A 63 22.39 -22.38 12.50
C GLU A 63 21.19 -21.58 11.96
N ALA A 64 20.86 -21.75 10.68
CA ALA A 64 19.65 -21.17 10.06
C ALA A 64 18.37 -21.61 10.77
N LYS A 65 18.21 -22.91 11.02
CA LYS A 65 17.09 -23.46 11.82
C LYS A 65 17.05 -22.87 13.22
N ASN A 66 18.21 -22.74 13.87
CA ASN A 66 18.28 -22.21 15.22
C ASN A 66 17.90 -20.72 15.28
N MET A 67 18.26 -19.93 14.27
CA MET A 67 17.81 -18.53 14.15
C MET A 67 16.29 -18.44 13.98
N CYS A 68 15.67 -19.41 13.31
CA CYS A 68 14.21 -19.51 13.17
C CYS A 68 13.52 -20.29 14.30
N ARG A 69 14.18 -20.58 15.42
CA ARG A 69 13.58 -21.35 16.53
C ARG A 69 12.23 -20.76 16.96
N GLY A 70 11.20 -21.61 16.97
CA GLY A 70 9.80 -21.22 17.26
C GLY A 70 8.98 -20.86 16.02
N PHE A 71 9.61 -20.84 14.84
CA PHE A 71 9.04 -20.53 13.54
C PHE A 71 9.58 -21.52 12.49
N ALA A 72 9.05 -21.47 11.27
CA ALA A 72 9.57 -22.28 10.17
C ALA A 72 10.79 -21.59 9.52
N LEU A 73 11.71 -22.38 8.97
CA LEU A 73 12.65 -21.90 7.95
C LEU A 73 11.90 -21.78 6.62
N LEU A 74 12.26 -20.82 5.77
CA LEU A 74 11.51 -20.45 4.56
C LEU A 74 10.91 -21.63 3.78
N ILE A 75 9.59 -21.60 3.63
CA ILE A 75 8.81 -22.57 2.86
C ILE A 75 8.29 -21.89 1.60
N VAL A 76 8.56 -22.49 0.45
CA VAL A 76 8.17 -21.91 -0.84
C VAL A 76 7.24 -22.89 -1.57
N ASN A 77 5.95 -22.80 -1.24
CA ASN A 77 4.91 -23.66 -1.83
C ASN A 77 4.12 -22.99 -2.97
N THR A 78 4.46 -21.76 -3.36
CA THR A 78 3.81 -21.07 -4.47
C THR A 78 4.79 -20.17 -5.22
N THR A 79 4.48 -19.89 -6.49
CA THR A 79 5.22 -18.93 -7.31
C THR A 79 5.18 -17.52 -6.72
N SER A 80 4.08 -17.12 -6.07
CA SER A 80 3.94 -15.80 -5.45
C SER A 80 4.91 -15.63 -4.29
N VAL A 81 5.05 -16.64 -3.42
CA VAL A 81 6.04 -16.61 -2.31
C VAL A 81 7.46 -16.57 -2.86
N ASN A 82 7.79 -17.38 -3.88
CA ASN A 82 9.10 -17.37 -4.51
C ASN A 82 9.46 -15.98 -5.05
N ASN A 83 8.53 -15.36 -5.78
CA ASN A 83 8.73 -14.03 -6.37
C ASN A 83 8.82 -12.94 -5.30
N PHE A 84 8.03 -13.03 -4.24
CA PHE A 84 8.10 -12.10 -3.11
C PHE A 84 9.48 -12.12 -2.45
N VAL A 85 10.04 -13.31 -2.17
CA VAL A 85 11.37 -13.44 -1.57
C VAL A 85 12.44 -12.80 -2.46
N VAL A 86 12.41 -13.09 -3.77
CA VAL A 86 13.35 -12.50 -4.74
C VAL A 86 13.22 -10.98 -4.79
N GLN A 87 12.00 -10.45 -4.86
CA GLN A 87 11.74 -9.01 -4.97
C GLN A 87 12.11 -8.26 -3.70
N TYR A 88 11.94 -8.87 -2.51
CA TYR A 88 12.21 -8.23 -1.24
C TYR A 88 13.68 -8.36 -0.80
N SER A 89 14.41 -9.36 -1.31
CA SER A 89 15.82 -9.61 -0.92
C SER A 89 16.74 -8.37 -1.07
N PRO A 90 16.67 -7.57 -2.16
CA PRO A 90 17.50 -6.38 -2.33
C PRO A 90 17.23 -5.25 -1.31
N GLU A 91 16.05 -5.24 -0.68
CA GLU A 91 15.71 -4.27 0.39
C GLU A 91 16.45 -4.60 1.70
N VAL A 92 16.94 -5.83 1.84
CA VAL A 92 17.59 -6.35 3.06
C VAL A 92 19.09 -6.55 2.86
N TRP A 93 19.49 -7.17 1.75
CA TRP A 93 20.88 -7.50 1.46
C TRP A 93 21.38 -6.75 0.23
N LYS A 94 22.51 -6.04 0.38
CA LYS A 94 23.15 -5.30 -0.72
C LYS A 94 23.72 -6.22 -1.80
N ASN A 95 24.18 -7.40 -1.40
CA ASN A 95 24.78 -8.39 -2.28
C ASN A 95 23.82 -9.55 -2.52
N ASN A 96 24.06 -10.30 -3.59
CA ASN A 96 23.33 -11.53 -3.87
C ASN A 96 23.58 -12.55 -2.76
N VAL A 97 22.53 -13.23 -2.33
CA VAL A 97 22.61 -14.26 -1.29
C VAL A 97 21.96 -15.56 -1.76
N ASN A 98 22.44 -16.66 -1.19
CA ASN A 98 21.80 -17.95 -1.26
C ASN A 98 21.00 -18.12 0.04
N ILE A 99 19.69 -18.29 -0.10
CA ILE A 99 18.78 -18.35 1.03
C ILE A 99 18.50 -19.81 1.34
N TRP A 100 18.82 -20.24 2.55
CA TRP A 100 18.44 -21.58 3.01
C TRP A 100 16.92 -21.77 2.94
N LEU A 101 16.50 -22.84 2.26
CA LEU A 101 15.11 -23.29 2.31
C LEU A 101 14.94 -24.30 3.45
N GLY A 102 13.72 -24.39 3.97
CA GLY A 102 13.33 -25.46 4.87
C GLY A 102 13.22 -26.84 4.21
N LEU A 103 13.87 -27.07 3.07
CA LEU A 103 13.68 -28.22 2.19
C LEU A 103 14.92 -29.12 2.23
N TYR A 104 14.70 -30.42 2.40
CA TYR A 104 15.75 -31.44 2.40
C TYR A 104 15.28 -32.69 1.65
N TYR A 105 16.22 -33.55 1.26
CA TYR A 105 15.90 -34.85 0.70
C TYR A 105 15.76 -35.89 1.81
N ASP A 106 14.59 -36.52 1.91
CA ASP A 106 14.34 -37.62 2.82
C ASP A 106 14.61 -38.95 2.11
N THR A 107 15.59 -39.71 2.60
CA THR A 107 15.96 -41.01 2.03
C THR A 107 15.00 -42.13 2.39
N ASP A 108 14.21 -41.98 3.45
CA ASP A 108 13.26 -43.01 3.87
C ASP A 108 12.05 -43.05 2.93
N ASP A 109 11.59 -41.88 2.51
CA ASP A 109 10.46 -41.71 1.57
C ASP A 109 10.90 -41.43 0.12
N ASP A 110 12.21 -41.38 -0.14
CA ASP A 110 12.85 -41.09 -1.44
C ASP A 110 12.29 -39.81 -2.12
N GLN A 111 12.10 -38.74 -1.34
CA GLN A 111 11.52 -37.49 -1.83
C GLN A 111 11.97 -36.26 -1.04
N TYR A 112 11.82 -35.09 -1.66
CA TYR A 112 12.00 -33.81 -0.96
C TYR A 112 10.86 -33.52 0.01
N LYS A 113 11.20 -33.04 1.21
CA LYS A 113 10.26 -32.65 2.27
C LYS A 113 10.63 -31.33 2.91
N TRP A 114 9.62 -30.58 3.34
CA TRP A 114 9.81 -29.43 4.21
C TRP A 114 10.03 -29.90 5.66
N PHE A 115 10.84 -29.19 6.44
CA PHE A 115 11.08 -29.52 7.85
C PHE A 115 9.85 -29.40 8.75
N ASP A 116 8.78 -28.74 8.27
CA ASP A 116 7.50 -28.64 8.97
C ASP A 116 6.49 -29.71 8.53
N ASP A 117 6.93 -30.70 7.75
CA ASP A 117 6.13 -31.77 7.17
C ASP A 117 5.03 -31.30 6.19
N SER A 118 5.06 -30.03 5.76
CA SER A 118 4.14 -29.56 4.72
C SER A 118 4.43 -30.20 3.36
N VAL A 119 3.41 -30.24 2.50
CA VAL A 119 3.51 -30.85 1.17
C VAL A 119 4.28 -29.95 0.22
N VAL A 120 5.31 -30.50 -0.43
CA VAL A 120 6.04 -29.83 -1.51
C VAL A 120 5.16 -29.75 -2.76
N SER A 121 4.51 -28.61 -2.97
CA SER A 121 3.56 -28.38 -4.07
C SER A 121 4.09 -27.49 -5.18
N PHE A 122 5.21 -26.81 -4.94
CA PHE A 122 5.90 -25.95 -5.89
C PHE A 122 7.39 -26.27 -5.91
N LYS A 123 8.01 -26.11 -7.07
CA LYS A 123 9.43 -26.36 -7.31
C LYS A 123 9.94 -25.35 -8.32
N ASN A 124 11.12 -24.77 -8.09
CA ASN A 124 11.74 -23.82 -9.02
C ASN A 124 13.24 -24.09 -9.24
N TRP A 125 13.59 -25.34 -9.52
CA TRP A 125 14.97 -25.75 -9.77
C TRP A 125 15.64 -24.95 -10.89
N VAL A 126 16.96 -24.78 -10.80
CA VAL A 126 17.81 -24.31 -11.90
C VAL A 126 17.59 -25.16 -13.16
N GLU A 127 17.73 -24.53 -14.35
CA GLU A 127 17.55 -25.22 -15.62
C GLU A 127 18.61 -26.33 -15.79
N GLY A 128 18.17 -27.51 -16.24
CA GLY A 128 19.02 -28.71 -16.27
C GLY A 128 19.11 -29.47 -14.94
N GLY A 129 18.43 -28.98 -13.88
CA GLY A 129 18.51 -29.54 -12.53
C GLY A 129 19.77 -29.09 -11.79
N SER A 130 19.87 -29.43 -10.50
CA SER A 130 21.09 -29.15 -9.73
C SER A 130 22.18 -30.14 -10.14
N PRO A 131 23.39 -29.69 -10.54
CA PRO A 131 24.53 -30.58 -10.77
C PRO A 131 25.06 -31.10 -9.42
N ASP A 132 24.32 -32.02 -8.81
CA ASP A 132 24.49 -32.45 -7.41
C ASP A 132 24.88 -33.92 -7.27
N TRP A 133 25.41 -34.50 -8.34
CA TRP A 133 25.80 -35.91 -8.45
C TRP A 133 26.81 -36.33 -7.36
N ASP A 134 27.59 -35.37 -6.86
CA ASP A 134 28.60 -35.57 -5.81
C ASP A 134 28.05 -35.39 -4.38
N ILE A 135 26.78 -34.98 -4.23
CA ILE A 135 26.12 -34.79 -2.93
C ILE A 135 25.32 -36.05 -2.58
N PRO A 136 25.66 -36.78 -1.49
CA PRO A 136 24.88 -37.92 -1.04
C PRO A 136 23.42 -37.52 -0.81
N LEU A 137 22.46 -38.38 -1.18
CA LEU A 137 21.02 -38.08 -1.03
C LEU A 137 20.65 -37.61 0.38
N MET A 138 21.16 -38.29 1.42
CA MET A 138 20.92 -37.94 2.83
C MET A 138 21.50 -36.59 3.29
N ASP A 139 22.38 -36.00 2.48
CA ASP A 139 23.06 -34.73 2.76
C ASP A 139 22.56 -33.61 1.83
N LYS A 140 21.50 -33.84 1.06
CA LYS A 140 20.93 -32.82 0.16
C LYS A 140 19.99 -31.87 0.92
N CYS A 141 20.45 -30.65 1.09
CA CYS A 141 19.65 -29.49 1.47
C CYS A 141 19.46 -28.59 0.25
N VAL A 142 18.57 -27.60 0.36
CA VAL A 142 18.23 -26.74 -0.78
C VAL A 142 18.36 -25.27 -0.42
N VAL A 143 18.85 -24.49 -1.38
CA VAL A 143 18.96 -23.04 -1.30
C VAL A 143 18.22 -22.38 -2.46
N LEU A 144 17.74 -21.15 -2.22
CA LEU A 144 17.15 -20.28 -3.24
C LEU A 144 18.14 -19.15 -3.56
N HIS A 145 18.46 -18.99 -4.83
CA HIS A 145 19.27 -17.88 -5.34
C HIS A 145 18.46 -16.58 -5.34
N SER A 146 18.85 -15.59 -4.53
CA SER A 146 18.03 -14.38 -4.32
C SER A 146 17.79 -13.55 -5.58
N THR A 147 18.62 -13.70 -6.61
CA THR A 147 18.53 -12.95 -7.87
C THR A 147 17.62 -13.59 -8.91
N THR A 148 17.64 -14.92 -9.00
CA THR A 148 16.91 -15.67 -10.03
C THR A 148 15.67 -16.36 -9.48
N GLY A 149 15.61 -16.53 -8.15
CA GLY A 149 14.61 -17.34 -7.46
C GLY A 149 14.77 -18.84 -7.69
N LYS A 150 15.84 -19.27 -8.37
CA LYS A 150 16.06 -20.68 -8.70
C LYS A 150 16.62 -21.44 -7.52
N TRP A 151 16.29 -22.73 -7.46
CA TRP A 151 16.69 -23.61 -6.37
C TRP A 151 17.84 -24.51 -6.78
N GLU A 152 18.76 -24.75 -5.86
CA GLU A 152 19.95 -25.57 -6.03
C GLU A 152 20.13 -26.48 -4.81
N ASN A 153 20.60 -27.70 -5.04
CA ASN A 153 20.97 -28.64 -3.98
C ASN A 153 22.38 -28.34 -3.49
N VAL A 154 22.55 -28.32 -2.18
CA VAL A 154 23.82 -28.09 -1.48
C VAL A 154 23.98 -29.14 -0.38
N SER A 155 25.20 -29.33 0.10
CA SER A 155 25.50 -30.23 1.23
C SER A 155 25.01 -29.59 2.53
N CYS A 156 24.09 -30.27 3.23
CA CYS A 156 23.65 -29.86 4.56
C CYS A 156 24.83 -29.75 5.54
N THR A 157 25.81 -30.64 5.43
CA THR A 157 26.91 -30.76 6.38
C THR A 157 28.17 -29.95 6.05
N LYS A 158 28.43 -29.67 4.77
CA LYS A 158 29.67 -29.00 4.33
C LYS A 158 29.47 -27.55 3.95
N ASP A 159 28.30 -27.20 3.40
CA ASP A 159 28.08 -25.87 2.84
C ASP A 159 27.55 -24.89 3.89
N THR A 160 27.83 -23.61 3.65
CA THR A 160 27.36 -22.51 4.50
C THR A 160 26.85 -21.39 3.59
N GLU A 161 25.72 -20.79 3.93
CA GLU A 161 25.06 -19.80 3.08
C GLU A 161 24.71 -18.52 3.83
N ASN A 162 24.54 -17.45 3.08
CA ASN A 162 24.47 -16.08 3.58
C ASN A 162 23.05 -15.49 3.66
N GLY A 163 22.01 -16.27 3.35
CA GLY A 163 20.62 -15.88 3.47
C GLY A 163 19.83 -16.80 4.39
N VAL A 164 19.11 -16.20 5.35
CA VAL A 164 18.16 -16.91 6.21
C VAL A 164 16.86 -16.12 6.26
N VAL A 165 15.75 -16.79 6.00
CA VAL A 165 14.41 -16.21 6.12
C VAL A 165 13.56 -17.13 6.99
N CYS A 166 12.99 -16.58 8.05
CA CYS A 166 12.05 -17.30 8.91
C CYS A 166 10.62 -17.00 8.49
N GLU A 167 9.74 -17.99 8.58
CA GLU A 167 8.33 -17.90 8.25
C GLU A 167 7.46 -18.19 9.48
N ALA A 168 6.46 -17.34 9.70
CA ALA A 168 5.45 -17.52 10.73
C ALA A 168 4.05 -17.40 10.10
N ALA A 169 3.12 -18.25 10.51
CA ALA A 169 1.72 -18.06 10.16
C ALA A 169 1.19 -16.75 10.78
N GLN A 170 0.37 -16.01 10.02
CA GLN A 170 -0.34 -14.86 10.58
C GLN A 170 -1.34 -15.32 11.63
N LYS A 171 -1.40 -14.63 12.78
CA LYS A 171 -2.45 -14.90 13.77
C LYS A 171 -3.75 -14.32 13.24
N PRO A 172 -4.85 -15.09 13.17
CA PRO A 172 -6.12 -14.55 12.72
C PRO A 172 -6.44 -13.32 13.57
N VAL A 173 -6.75 -12.19 12.93
CA VAL A 173 -7.25 -11.02 13.65
C VAL A 173 -8.53 -11.47 14.32
N VAL A 174 -8.44 -11.86 15.58
CA VAL A 174 -9.59 -11.79 16.46
C VAL A 174 -9.92 -10.31 16.40
N ILE A 175 -11.02 -9.96 15.73
CA ILE A 175 -11.66 -8.66 15.90
C ILE A 175 -12.15 -8.68 17.35
N GLY A 176 -11.20 -8.58 18.29
CA GLY A 176 -11.43 -8.18 19.64
C GLY A 176 -12.04 -6.82 19.44
N LYS A 177 -13.36 -6.78 19.54
CA LYS A 177 -14.21 -5.61 19.55
C LYS A 177 -13.35 -4.50 20.13
N LYS A 178 -12.75 -3.64 19.28
CA LYS A 178 -12.10 -2.46 19.80
C LYS A 178 -13.28 -1.78 20.46
N ASN A 179 -13.33 -1.83 21.77
CA ASN A 179 -14.17 -0.96 22.56
C ASN A 179 -13.54 0.42 22.38
N GLY A 180 -13.58 0.94 21.14
CA GLY A 180 -13.52 2.36 20.90
C GLY A 180 -14.63 2.86 21.78
N SER A 181 -14.25 3.52 22.87
CA SER A 181 -15.20 4.14 23.75
C SER A 181 -16.15 4.91 22.83
N PRO A 182 -17.47 4.64 22.83
CA PRO A 182 -18.41 5.34 21.96
C PRO A 182 -18.30 6.86 22.14
N LEU A 183 -17.71 7.28 23.26
CA LEU A 183 -17.30 8.63 23.61
C LEU A 183 -16.25 9.22 22.65
N LEU A 184 -15.19 8.49 22.26
CA LEU A 184 -14.18 9.01 21.33
C LEU A 184 -14.74 9.18 19.91
N SER A 185 -15.53 8.21 19.44
CA SER A 185 -16.21 8.33 18.14
C SER A 185 -17.23 9.47 18.16
N ALA A 186 -18.00 9.62 19.25
CA ALA A 186 -18.95 10.70 19.40
C ALA A 186 -18.25 12.07 19.50
N LEU A 187 -17.11 12.18 20.18
CA LEU A 187 -16.34 13.42 20.27
C LEU A 187 -15.81 13.88 18.91
N VAL A 188 -15.33 12.94 18.08
CA VAL A 188 -14.89 13.27 16.71
C VAL A 188 -16.08 13.70 15.84
N ILE A 189 -17.23 13.04 15.96
CA ILE A 189 -18.43 13.43 15.20
C ILE A 189 -18.94 14.80 15.66
N LEU A 190 -18.99 15.04 16.97
CA LEU A 190 -19.43 16.31 17.54
C LEU A 190 -18.50 17.47 17.17
N SER A 191 -17.17 17.25 17.15
CA SER A 191 -16.23 18.28 16.74
C SER A 191 -16.40 18.65 15.27
N VAL A 192 -16.60 17.66 14.38
CA VAL A 192 -16.87 17.91 12.96
C VAL A 192 -18.17 18.68 12.77
N ILE A 193 -19.26 18.31 13.45
CA ILE A 193 -20.54 19.03 13.38
C ILE A 193 -20.39 20.47 13.88
N ALA A 194 -19.66 20.68 14.98
CA ALA A 194 -19.41 22.03 15.50
C ALA A 194 -18.63 22.89 14.50
N ILE A 195 -17.60 22.36 13.85
CA ILE A 195 -16.81 23.07 12.84
C ILE A 195 -17.69 23.43 11.62
N LEU A 196 -18.55 22.51 11.16
CA LEU A 196 -19.49 22.78 10.07
C LEU A 196 -20.55 23.82 10.46
N GLY A 197 -21.02 23.80 11.71
CA GLY A 197 -21.95 24.80 12.23
C GLY A 197 -21.32 26.19 12.32
N VAL A 198 -20.13 26.30 12.89
CA VAL A 198 -19.41 27.58 13.03
C VAL A 198 -19.08 28.16 11.65
N SER A 199 -18.60 27.34 10.71
CA SER A 199 -18.31 27.80 9.34
C SER A 199 -19.56 28.31 8.63
N ALA A 200 -20.71 27.64 8.77
CA ALA A 200 -21.98 28.11 8.19
C ALA A 200 -22.46 29.43 8.82
N VAL A 201 -22.29 29.58 10.14
CA VAL A 201 -22.65 30.80 10.88
C VAL A 201 -21.75 31.97 10.48
N VAL A 202 -20.43 31.76 10.42
CA VAL A 202 -19.47 32.75 9.94
C VAL A 202 -19.79 33.14 8.50
N TRP A 203 -20.08 32.17 7.63
CA TRP A 203 -20.50 32.43 6.26
C TRP A 203 -21.79 33.25 6.19
N PHE A 204 -22.79 32.93 7.01
CA PHE A 204 -24.06 33.68 7.08
C PHE A 204 -23.88 35.12 7.57
N PHE A 205 -23.04 35.34 8.59
CA PHE A 205 -22.71 36.68 9.07
C PHE A 205 -21.84 37.45 8.07
N HIS A 206 -20.92 36.78 7.38
CA HIS A 206 -20.15 37.38 6.29
C HIS A 206 -21.08 37.78 5.13
N GLN A 207 -22.05 36.93 4.77
CA GLN A 207 -23.07 37.24 3.77
C GLN A 207 -23.95 38.42 4.19
N ARG A 208 -24.33 38.49 5.47
CA ARG A 208 -25.12 39.60 6.02
C ARG A 208 -24.33 40.91 6.11
N SER A 209 -23.05 40.83 6.46
CA SER A 209 -22.11 41.96 6.47
C SER A 209 -21.88 42.49 5.05
N ASN A 210 -21.64 41.59 4.08
CA ASN A 210 -21.43 41.95 2.68
C ASN A 210 -22.72 42.40 1.97
N SER A 211 -23.90 42.15 2.55
CA SER A 211 -25.17 42.75 2.11
C SER A 211 -25.30 44.23 2.48
N GLY A 212 -24.34 44.78 3.22
CA GLY A 212 -24.23 46.20 3.59
C GLY A 212 -23.31 47.04 2.69
N THR A 213 -22.86 46.52 1.54
CA THR A 213 -22.10 47.33 0.56
C THR A 213 -22.44 46.96 -0.89
N ALA A 214 -23.73 46.98 -1.22
CA ALA A 214 -24.16 47.24 -2.60
C ALA A 214 -24.42 48.75 -2.75
N LEU A 215 -23.36 49.54 -2.83
CA LEU A 215 -23.45 50.92 -3.33
C LEU A 215 -23.67 50.88 -4.83
N LEU A 216 -24.93 50.82 -5.26
CA LEU A 216 -25.33 51.28 -6.58
C LEU A 216 -25.33 52.82 -6.55
N PRO A 217 -24.53 53.54 -7.35
CA PRO A 217 -24.87 54.91 -7.65
C PRO A 217 -26.10 54.86 -8.58
N SER A 218 -27.22 55.38 -8.10
CA SER A 218 -28.29 55.85 -8.97
C SER A 218 -27.70 57.00 -9.80
N PHE A 219 -27.24 56.70 -11.02
CA PHE A 219 -27.00 57.77 -11.97
C PHE A 219 -28.38 58.23 -12.46
N GLU A 220 -28.79 59.37 -11.92
CA GLU A 220 -29.94 60.16 -12.32
C GLU A 220 -29.81 60.49 -13.82
N TYR A 221 -30.77 60.04 -14.61
CA TYR A 221 -30.84 60.31 -16.04
C TYR A 221 -31.31 61.76 -16.24
N HIS A 222 -30.38 62.71 -16.38
CA HIS A 222 -30.72 64.05 -16.83
C HIS A 222 -30.94 64.06 -18.35
N PRO A 223 -32.12 64.51 -18.85
CA PRO A 223 -32.31 64.71 -20.27
C PRO A 223 -31.49 65.93 -20.73
N PRO A 224 -30.90 65.92 -21.94
CA PRO A 224 -30.16 67.06 -22.43
C PRO A 224 -31.10 68.22 -22.80
N PHE A 225 -30.57 69.41 -22.57
CA PHE A 225 -31.18 70.71 -22.76
C PHE A 225 -31.94 70.88 -24.08
N ARG A 226 -33.18 71.37 -23.97
CA ARG A 226 -33.89 72.04 -25.07
C ARG A 226 -33.18 73.38 -25.33
N ALA A 227 -32.53 73.48 -26.49
CA ALA A 227 -31.99 74.74 -27.00
C ALA A 227 -33.12 75.76 -27.27
N PRO A 228 -32.88 77.08 -27.13
CA PRO A 228 -33.78 78.10 -27.63
C PRO A 228 -33.88 78.00 -29.16
N SER A 229 -35.09 78.09 -29.70
CA SER A 229 -35.31 78.01 -31.14
C SER A 229 -34.90 79.29 -31.88
N ALA A 230 -34.47 79.06 -33.13
CA ALA A 230 -34.32 79.97 -34.25
C ALA A 230 -33.17 80.99 -34.12
N ASP A 231 -32.01 80.65 -34.70
CA ASP A 231 -31.63 81.22 -35.99
C ASP A 231 -30.49 80.44 -36.67
N GLN A 232 -30.76 80.08 -37.92
CA GLN A 232 -29.85 80.05 -39.06
C GLN A 232 -28.53 79.23 -39.00
N THR A 233 -28.62 78.03 -39.58
CA THR A 233 -27.73 77.45 -40.62
C THR A 233 -26.29 77.98 -40.80
N CYS A 234 -25.31 77.07 -40.80
CA CYS A 234 -24.46 76.67 -41.94
C CYS A 234 -23.18 75.96 -41.43
N LEU A 235 -23.01 74.67 -41.76
CA LEU A 235 -22.07 74.09 -42.75
C LEU A 235 -20.61 73.98 -42.23
N VAL A 236 -20.10 72.74 -42.03
CA VAL A 236 -19.11 72.04 -42.92
C VAL A 236 -17.68 72.28 -42.38
N GLU A 237 -16.67 71.39 -42.37
CA GLU A 237 -16.33 70.10 -43.00
C GLU A 237 -15.38 69.32 -42.06
N ALA A 238 -15.04 68.12 -42.51
CA ALA A 238 -14.07 67.11 -42.10
C ALA A 238 -12.69 67.57 -41.58
N GLU A 239 -11.97 66.67 -40.90
CA GLU A 239 -10.80 65.97 -41.47
C GLU A 239 -10.27 64.90 -40.48
N GLU A 240 -9.80 63.78 -41.03
CA GLU A 240 -9.29 62.57 -40.37
C GLU A 240 -7.79 62.66 -40.04
N LEU A 241 -7.28 61.55 -39.47
CA LEU A 241 -5.87 61.08 -39.43
C LEU A 241 -5.05 61.57 -38.20
N GLU A 242 -4.20 60.79 -37.55
CA GLU A 242 -3.66 59.45 -37.81
C GLU A 242 -3.00 58.92 -36.51
N GLU A 243 -2.88 57.60 -36.41
CA GLU A 243 -2.07 56.87 -35.42
C GLU A 243 -0.57 57.02 -35.70
N THR A 244 0.27 57.07 -34.66
CA THR A 244 1.56 56.36 -34.64
C THR A 244 1.99 56.07 -33.20
N SER A 245 2.11 54.76 -32.90
CA SER A 245 3.20 54.10 -32.16
C SER A 245 3.98 54.92 -31.14
#